data_AF-A0A8S3RH50-F1
#
_entry.id   AF-A0A8S3RH50-F1
#
_cell.length_a   1.000
_cell.length_b   1.000
_cell.length_c   1.000
_cell.angle_alpha   90.00
_cell.angle_beta   90.00
_cell.angle_gamma   90.00
#
_symmetry.space_group_name_H-M   'P 1'
#
loop_
_entity.id
_entity.type
_entity.pdbx_description
1 polymer ?
#
loop_
_entity_poly.entity_id
_entity_poly.type
_entity_poly.pdbx_seq_one_letter_code
_entity_poly.pdbx_strand_id
1 'polypeptide(L)'
;MALEFYCSNHESLCCRTCSVKTHRTCGKILPIEVAARGIKSSVMLNDVIADLKGLLKTVAKLVEDRAKNKENIGKAKATTLQTIVKFKRQLIQELDELEKKLLTEIDETEKNLTKKAESELSDIEIRCKAIVDLSEQLEFLTKHGSEIQILMLLNTIRVDISKQENDFQKFNPVIRMC
;
A
#
# COMPACT_ATOMS: atom_id res chain seq x y z
N MET A 1 35.91 -52.83 35.75
CA MET A 1 35.80 -52.57 37.20
C MET A 1 34.35 -52.75 37.58
N ALA A 2 34.04 -53.59 38.57
CA ALA A 2 32.67 -53.78 39.06
C ALA A 2 32.33 -52.69 40.10
N LEU A 3 31.12 -52.15 40.02
CA LEU A 3 30.54 -51.34 41.08
C LEU A 3 29.99 -52.32 42.13
N GLU A 4 30.42 -52.17 43.39
CA GLU A 4 30.13 -53.14 44.46
C GLU A 4 29.55 -52.45 45.70
N PHE A 5 29.71 -51.14 45.83
CA PHE A 5 29.30 -50.37 47.00
C PHE A 5 28.46 -49.14 46.60
N TYR A 6 27.59 -48.70 47.51
CA TYR A 6 26.82 -47.47 47.42
C TYR A 6 27.22 -46.54 48.55
N CYS A 7 27.55 -45.29 48.22
CA CYS A 7 27.85 -44.25 49.20
C CYS A 7 26.58 -43.42 49.45
N SER A 8 26.01 -43.48 50.65
CA SER A 8 24.79 -42.70 50.96
C SER A 8 25.05 -41.21 51.08
N ASN A 9 26.27 -40.79 51.44
CA ASN A 9 26.63 -39.37 51.53
C ASN A 9 26.65 -38.65 50.17
N HIS A 10 26.92 -39.39 49.10
CA HIS A 10 27.05 -38.87 47.74
C HIS A 10 26.00 -39.43 46.78
N GLU A 11 25.09 -40.26 47.29
CA GLU A 11 24.05 -40.97 46.54
C GLU A 11 24.56 -41.65 45.26
N SER A 12 25.74 -42.27 45.33
CA SER A 12 26.46 -42.77 44.16
C SER A 12 26.99 -44.19 44.34
N LEU A 13 27.06 -44.92 43.22
CA LEU A 13 27.68 -46.24 43.16
C LEU A 13 29.20 -46.10 43.01
N CYS A 14 29.95 -46.93 43.73
CA CYS A 14 31.41 -46.92 43.70
C CYS A 14 31.99 -48.34 43.69
N CYS A 15 33.16 -48.48 43.07
CA CYS A 15 33.95 -49.70 43.14
C CYS A 15 34.77 -49.74 44.44
N ARG A 16 35.39 -50.89 44.74
CA ARG A 16 36.24 -51.06 45.93
C ARG A 16 37.39 -50.05 46.04
N THR A 17 37.96 -49.64 44.92
CA THR A 17 39.04 -48.63 44.91
C THR A 17 38.50 -47.25 45.29
N CYS A 18 37.35 -46.86 44.74
CA CYS A 18 36.70 -45.59 45.02
C CYS A 18 36.21 -45.51 46.47
N SER A 19 35.71 -46.61 47.04
CA SER A 19 35.26 -46.63 48.44
C SER A 19 36.41 -46.35 49.42
N VAL A 20 37.61 -46.85 49.14
CA VAL A 20 38.80 -46.68 50.01
C VAL A 20 39.59 -45.39 49.73
N LYS A 21 39.62 -44.91 48.49
CA LYS A 21 40.40 -43.71 48.13
C LYS A 21 39.61 -42.42 48.22
N THR A 22 38.37 -42.43 47.72
CA THR A 22 37.55 -41.22 47.54
C THR A 22 36.48 -41.09 48.60
N HIS A 23 35.85 -42.20 48.97
CA HIS A 23 34.74 -42.19 49.93
C HIS A 23 35.16 -42.64 51.34
N ARG A 24 36.46 -42.78 51.63
CA ARG A 24 36.97 -43.30 52.93
C ARG A 24 36.39 -42.58 54.15
N THR A 25 36.15 -41.28 54.02
CA THR A 25 35.63 -40.40 55.07
C THR A 25 34.10 -40.34 55.09
N CYS A 26 33.42 -41.00 54.15
CA CYS A 26 31.97 -41.09 54.12
C CYS A 26 31.50 -42.10 55.18
N GLY A 27 30.70 -41.65 56.13
CA GLY A 27 30.26 -42.49 57.26
C GLY A 27 29.35 -43.65 56.90
N LYS A 28 28.79 -43.70 55.67
CA LYS A 28 27.80 -44.70 55.27
C LYS A 28 28.05 -45.23 53.86
N ILE A 29 28.93 -46.22 53.75
CA ILE A 29 29.14 -47.03 52.53
C ILE A 29 28.57 -48.41 52.79
N LEU A 30 27.69 -48.87 51.89
CA LEU A 30 27.01 -50.16 51.99
C LEU A 30 27.30 -51.00 50.74
N PRO A 31 27.39 -52.33 50.83
CA PRO A 31 27.38 -53.17 49.64
C PRO A 31 26.08 -52.95 48.84
N ILE A 32 26.15 -53.00 47.51
CA ILE A 32 25.02 -52.65 46.64
C ILE A 32 23.79 -53.52 46.92
N GLU A 33 23.97 -54.81 47.24
CA GLU A 33 22.87 -55.72 47.56
C GLU A 33 22.13 -55.29 48.83
N VAL A 34 22.85 -54.66 49.78
CA VAL A 34 22.26 -54.10 51.00
C VAL A 34 21.54 -52.78 50.69
N ALA A 35 22.15 -51.91 49.89
CA ALA A 35 21.56 -50.63 49.49
C ALA A 35 20.33 -50.80 48.57
N ALA A 36 20.31 -51.84 47.75
CA ALA A 36 19.21 -52.15 46.83
C ALA A 36 18.03 -52.85 47.51
N ARG A 37 18.21 -53.37 48.74
CA ARG A 37 17.11 -54.00 49.49
C ARG A 37 15.99 -52.98 49.74
N GLY A 38 14.77 -53.34 49.37
CA GLY A 38 13.60 -52.47 49.54
C GLY A 38 13.52 -51.31 48.54
N ILE A 39 14.40 -51.23 47.52
CA ILE A 39 14.34 -50.15 46.51
C ILE A 39 13.00 -50.11 45.77
N LYS A 40 12.38 -51.28 45.55
CA LYS A 40 11.07 -51.39 44.91
C LYS A 40 9.93 -50.71 45.69
N SER A 41 10.12 -50.50 46.98
CA SER A 41 9.19 -49.82 47.87
C SER A 41 9.75 -48.50 48.41
N SER A 42 10.87 -48.01 47.87
CA SER A 42 11.51 -46.79 48.36
C SER A 42 10.79 -45.54 47.84
N VAL A 43 10.87 -44.47 48.63
CA VAL A 43 10.39 -43.14 48.23
C VAL A 43 11.13 -42.65 46.99
N MET A 44 12.45 -42.88 46.92
CA MET A 44 13.28 -42.50 45.76
C MET A 44 12.77 -43.07 44.43
N LEU A 45 12.38 -44.35 44.39
CA LEU A 45 11.84 -44.94 43.16
C LEU A 45 10.49 -44.30 42.79
N ASN A 46 9.63 -44.06 43.78
CA ASN A 46 8.33 -43.43 43.57
C ASN A 46 8.46 -41.98 43.10
N ASP A 47 9.40 -41.21 43.65
CA ASP A 47 9.68 -39.83 43.25
C ASP A 47 10.18 -39.78 41.81
N VAL A 48 11.15 -40.63 41.44
CA VAL A 48 11.62 -40.71 40.05
C VAL A 48 10.49 -41.10 39.09
N ILE A 49 9.62 -42.04 39.47
CA ILE A 49 8.45 -42.39 38.66
C ILE A 49 7.48 -41.20 38.54
N ALA A 50 7.26 -40.45 39.62
CA ALA A 50 6.40 -39.27 39.63
C ALA A 50 6.97 -38.15 38.74
N ASP A 51 8.27 -37.89 38.83
CA ASP A 51 8.98 -36.91 38.00
C ASP A 51 8.90 -37.28 36.52
N LEU A 52 9.17 -38.55 36.17
CA LEU A 52 9.04 -39.04 34.80
C LEU A 52 7.61 -38.89 34.27
N LYS A 53 6.60 -39.19 35.08
CA LYS A 53 5.18 -38.97 34.70
C LYS A 53 4.88 -37.47 34.53
N GLY A 54 5.44 -36.61 35.36
CA GLY A 54 5.30 -35.15 35.24
C GLY A 54 5.95 -34.61 33.97
N LEU A 55 7.15 -35.08 33.64
CA LEU A 55 7.86 -34.75 32.41
C LEU A 55 7.08 -35.23 31.18
N LEU A 56 6.57 -36.46 31.18
CA LEU A 56 5.75 -36.99 30.08
C LEU A 56 4.51 -36.13 29.82
N LYS A 57 3.79 -35.71 30.87
CA LYS A 57 2.65 -34.80 30.73
C LYS A 57 3.06 -33.44 30.14
N THR A 58 4.16 -32.89 30.61
CA THR A 58 4.70 -31.61 30.12
C THR A 58 5.07 -31.70 28.64
N VAL A 59 5.78 -32.76 28.24
CA VAL A 59 6.17 -33.00 26.85
C VAL A 59 4.93 -33.19 25.96
N ALA A 60 3.94 -33.97 26.40
CA ALA A 60 2.71 -34.17 25.65
C ALA A 60 1.98 -32.84 25.38
N LYS A 61 1.86 -31.98 26.41
CA LYS A 61 1.27 -30.65 26.27
C LYS A 61 2.07 -29.76 25.32
N LEU A 62 3.40 -29.76 25.42
CA LEU A 62 4.26 -29.01 24.51
C LEU A 62 4.08 -29.44 23.05
N VAL A 63 3.97 -30.74 22.79
CA VAL A 63 3.72 -31.26 21.44
C VAL A 63 2.37 -30.76 20.90
N GLU A 64 1.32 -30.83 21.72
CA GLU A 64 -0.01 -30.34 21.36
C GLU A 64 -0.02 -28.83 21.08
N ASP A 65 0.59 -28.03 21.96
CA ASP A 65 0.68 -26.58 21.81
C ASP A 65 1.47 -26.20 20.55
N ARG A 66 2.57 -26.92 20.25
CA ARG A 66 3.35 -26.70 19.02
C ARG A 66 2.57 -27.08 17.76
N ALA A 67 1.78 -28.16 17.80
CA ALA A 67 0.92 -28.55 16.69
C ALA A 67 -0.15 -27.47 16.41
N LYS A 68 -0.85 -27.00 17.46
CA LYS A 68 -1.83 -25.90 17.34
C LYS A 68 -1.19 -24.62 16.83
N ASN A 69 -0.02 -24.26 17.33
CA ASN A 69 0.69 -23.07 16.88
C ASN A 69 1.07 -23.16 15.40
N LYS A 70 1.52 -24.32 14.93
CA LYS A 70 1.82 -24.55 13.50
C LYS A 70 0.58 -24.36 12.63
N GLU A 71 -0.57 -24.89 13.05
CA GLU A 71 -1.84 -24.71 12.35
C GLU A 71 -2.25 -23.23 12.30
N ASN A 72 -2.14 -22.52 13.43
CA ASN A 72 -2.46 -21.11 13.53
C ASN A 72 -1.57 -20.24 12.64
N ILE A 73 -0.27 -20.55 12.54
CA ILE A 73 0.65 -19.88 11.60
C ILE A 73 0.17 -20.08 10.16
N GLY A 74 -0.25 -21.29 9.79
CA GLY A 74 -0.80 -21.58 8.46
C GLY A 74 -2.05 -20.76 8.15
N LYS A 75 -2.99 -20.71 9.09
CA LYS A 75 -4.22 -19.90 8.97
C LYS A 75 -3.90 -18.41 8.87
N ALA A 76 -3.03 -17.89 9.73
CA ALA A 76 -2.62 -16.49 9.70
C ALA A 76 -1.98 -16.12 8.35
N LYS A 77 -1.07 -16.95 7.83
CA LYS A 77 -0.47 -16.75 6.51
C LYS A 77 -1.53 -16.69 5.41
N ALA A 78 -2.48 -17.62 5.39
CA ALA A 78 -3.55 -17.64 4.39
C ALA A 78 -4.41 -16.37 4.45
N THR A 79 -4.81 -15.94 5.65
CA THR A 79 -5.56 -14.71 5.88
C THR A 79 -4.77 -13.48 5.40
N THR A 80 -3.50 -13.36 5.76
CA THR A 80 -2.65 -12.25 5.33
C THR A 80 -2.53 -12.19 3.81
N LEU A 81 -2.33 -13.33 3.13
CA LEU A 81 -2.28 -13.38 1.67
C LEU A 81 -3.59 -12.92 1.03
N GLN A 82 -4.74 -13.35 1.56
CA GLN A 82 -6.05 -12.91 1.07
C GLN A 82 -6.25 -11.40 1.25
N THR A 83 -5.86 -10.85 2.41
CA THR A 83 -5.93 -9.42 2.68
C THR A 83 -5.08 -8.61 1.69
N ILE A 84 -3.84 -9.06 1.40
CA ILE A 84 -2.96 -8.40 0.43
C ILE A 84 -3.62 -8.39 -0.97
N VAL A 85 -4.17 -9.51 -1.42
CA VAL A 85 -4.83 -9.60 -2.73
C VAL A 85 -6.06 -8.70 -2.79
N LYS A 86 -6.87 -8.66 -1.72
CA LYS A 86 -8.04 -7.79 -1.63
C LYS A 86 -7.65 -6.32 -1.67
N PHE A 87 -6.64 -5.93 -0.88
CA PHE A 87 -6.15 -4.55 -0.85
C PHE A 87 -5.61 -4.11 -2.21
N LYS A 88 -4.82 -4.95 -2.87
CA LYS A 88 -4.35 -4.67 -4.24
C LYS A 88 -5.51 -4.43 -5.21
N ARG A 89 -6.56 -5.24 -5.13
CA ARG A 89 -7.75 -5.08 -5.99
C ARG A 89 -8.46 -3.74 -5.73
N GLN A 90 -8.61 -3.36 -4.46
CA GLN A 90 -9.23 -2.08 -4.09
C GLN A 90 -8.42 -0.89 -4.63
N LEU A 91 -7.09 -0.92 -4.48
CA LEU A 91 -6.22 0.14 -5.02
C LEU A 91 -6.35 0.27 -6.54
N ILE A 92 -6.36 -0.85 -7.28
CA ILE A 92 -6.53 -0.82 -8.73
C ILE A 92 -7.88 -0.19 -9.09
N GLN A 93 -8.95 -0.59 -8.41
CA GLN A 93 -10.27 -0.03 -8.66
C GLN A 93 -10.33 1.49 -8.41
N GLU A 94 -9.75 1.97 -7.32
CA GLU A 94 -9.71 3.41 -7.03
C GLU A 94 -8.88 4.19 -8.07
N LEU A 95 -7.78 3.62 -8.55
CA LEU A 95 -6.97 4.21 -9.62
C LEU A 95 -7.75 4.26 -10.94
N ASP A 96 -8.44 3.19 -11.32
CA ASP A 96 -9.26 3.14 -12.53
C ASP A 96 -10.41 4.18 -12.47
N GLU A 97 -11.01 4.37 -11.29
CA GLU A 97 -12.05 5.37 -11.07
C GLU A 97 -11.50 6.80 -11.16
N LEU A 98 -10.31 7.05 -10.62
CA LEU A 98 -9.64 8.34 -10.71
C LEU A 98 -9.24 8.67 -12.15
N GLU A 99 -8.67 7.71 -12.88
CA GLU A 99 -8.30 7.86 -14.28
C GLU A 99 -9.52 8.25 -15.13
N LYS A 100 -10.64 7.53 -14.97
CA LYS A 100 -11.89 7.83 -15.71
C LYS A 100 -12.41 9.24 -15.41
N LYS A 101 -12.35 9.70 -14.17
CA LYS A 101 -12.76 11.05 -13.80
C LYS A 101 -11.89 12.10 -14.48
N LEU A 102 -10.56 11.94 -14.41
CA LEU A 102 -9.62 12.87 -15.03
C LEU A 102 -9.78 12.91 -16.55
N LEU A 103 -9.96 11.75 -17.21
CA LEU A 103 -10.22 11.70 -18.65
C LEU A 103 -11.53 12.41 -19.01
N THR A 104 -12.58 12.26 -18.19
CA THR A 104 -13.85 12.96 -18.41
C THR A 104 -13.69 14.47 -18.26
N GLU A 105 -12.96 14.93 -17.24
CA GLU A 105 -12.68 16.36 -17.01
C GLU A 105 -11.87 16.97 -18.16
N ILE A 106 -10.90 16.22 -18.71
CA ILE A 106 -10.13 16.63 -19.89
C ILE A 106 -11.07 16.79 -21.10
N ASP A 107 -11.89 15.78 -21.40
CA ASP A 107 -12.84 15.82 -22.52
C ASP A 107 -13.84 16.98 -22.40
N GLU A 108 -14.34 17.24 -21.20
CA GLU A 108 -15.26 18.36 -20.94
C GLU A 108 -14.56 19.71 -21.13
N THR A 109 -13.33 19.83 -20.64
CA THR A 109 -12.51 21.03 -20.80
C THR A 109 -12.22 21.29 -22.27
N GLU A 110 -11.80 20.28 -23.02
CA GLU A 110 -11.55 20.37 -24.46
C GLU A 110 -12.81 20.81 -25.21
N LYS A 111 -13.96 20.18 -24.94
CA LYS A 111 -15.24 20.55 -25.57
C LYS A 111 -15.61 22.00 -25.29
N ASN A 112 -15.43 22.46 -24.05
CA ASN A 112 -15.75 23.83 -23.67
C ASN A 112 -14.81 24.85 -24.34
N LEU A 113 -13.51 24.56 -24.38
CA LEU A 113 -12.53 25.40 -25.06
C LEU A 113 -12.78 25.44 -26.57
N THR A 114 -13.07 24.30 -27.18
CA THR A 114 -13.38 24.19 -28.62
C THR A 114 -14.63 24.99 -28.96
N LYS A 115 -15.73 24.83 -28.22
CA LYS A 115 -16.96 25.61 -28.43
C LYS A 115 -16.72 27.12 -28.27
N LYS A 116 -15.91 27.51 -27.30
CA LYS A 116 -15.56 28.92 -27.09
C LYS A 116 -14.77 29.46 -28.30
N ALA A 117 -13.77 28.73 -28.76
CA ALA A 117 -12.98 29.10 -29.92
C ALA A 117 -13.84 29.15 -31.20
N GLU A 118 -14.75 28.21 -31.41
CA GLU A 118 -15.70 28.21 -32.55
C GLU A 118 -16.63 29.42 -32.51
N SER A 119 -17.14 29.80 -31.34
CA SER A 119 -17.96 31.00 -31.18
C SER A 119 -17.16 32.27 -31.49
N GLU A 120 -15.93 32.37 -30.98
CA GLU A 120 -15.04 33.51 -31.24
C GLU A 120 -14.70 33.61 -32.73
N LEU A 121 -14.42 32.47 -33.40
CA LEU A 121 -14.18 32.43 -34.84
C LEU A 121 -15.41 32.89 -35.63
N SER A 122 -16.61 32.41 -35.29
CA SER A 122 -17.85 32.83 -35.95
C SER A 122 -18.08 34.34 -35.82
N ASP A 123 -17.82 34.91 -34.63
CA ASP A 123 -17.95 36.34 -34.40
C ASP A 123 -16.94 37.15 -35.24
N ILE A 124 -15.70 36.67 -35.33
CA ILE A 124 -14.66 37.27 -36.17
C ILE A 124 -15.06 37.23 -37.65
N GLU A 125 -15.54 36.08 -38.14
CA GLU A 125 -15.96 35.93 -39.54
C GLU A 125 -17.11 36.86 -39.93
N ILE A 126 -18.11 37.03 -39.06
CA ILE A 126 -19.22 37.97 -39.27
C ILE A 126 -18.69 39.40 -39.39
N ARG A 127 -17.75 39.79 -38.51
CA ARG A 127 -17.15 41.13 -38.52
C ARG A 127 -16.28 41.34 -39.75
N CYS A 128 -15.49 40.35 -40.17
CA CYS A 128 -14.70 40.41 -41.39
C CYS A 128 -15.59 40.64 -42.62
N LYS A 129 -16.71 39.92 -42.75
CA LYS A 129 -17.67 40.13 -43.84
C LYS A 129 -18.21 41.56 -43.85
N ALA A 130 -18.62 42.08 -42.69
CA ALA A 130 -19.11 43.46 -42.59
C ALA A 130 -18.05 44.50 -43.02
N ILE A 131 -16.78 44.30 -42.67
CA ILE A 131 -15.68 45.18 -43.09
C ILE A 131 -15.45 45.09 -44.60
N VAL A 132 -15.47 43.89 -45.17
CA VAL A 132 -15.32 43.67 -46.62
C VAL A 132 -16.47 44.36 -47.37
N ASP A 133 -17.72 44.14 -46.95
CA ASP A 133 -18.90 44.74 -47.59
C ASP A 133 -18.83 46.29 -47.58
N LEU A 134 -18.44 46.89 -46.45
CA LEU A 134 -18.27 48.34 -46.35
C LEU A 134 -17.13 48.85 -47.23
N SER A 135 -16.04 48.10 -47.34
CA SER A 135 -14.89 48.45 -48.18
C SER A 135 -15.27 48.40 -49.67
N GLU A 136 -15.96 47.35 -50.10
CA GLU A 136 -16.45 47.21 -51.48
C GLU A 136 -17.46 48.31 -51.85
N GLN A 137 -18.39 48.65 -50.93
CA GLN A 137 -19.32 49.75 -51.14
C GLN A 137 -18.61 51.10 -51.27
N LEU A 138 -17.59 51.34 -50.46
CA LEU A 138 -16.80 52.57 -50.55
C LEU A 138 -16.03 52.65 -51.87
N GLU A 139 -15.40 51.56 -52.30
CA GLU A 139 -14.73 51.48 -53.61
C GLU A 139 -15.69 51.70 -54.78
N PHE A 140 -16.91 51.16 -54.70
CA PHE A 140 -17.93 51.36 -55.73
C PHE A 140 -18.38 52.82 -55.80
N LEU A 141 -18.75 53.41 -54.66
CA LEU A 141 -19.24 54.79 -54.60
C LEU A 141 -18.16 55.82 -54.95
N THR A 142 -16.90 55.56 -54.64
CA THR A 142 -15.79 56.45 -55.05
C THR A 142 -15.57 56.46 -56.57
N LYS A 143 -15.91 55.37 -57.28
CA LYS A 143 -15.82 55.30 -58.75
C LYS A 143 -17.07 55.80 -59.46
N HIS A 144 -18.25 55.64 -58.86
CA HIS A 144 -19.53 55.79 -59.57
C HIS A 144 -20.58 56.63 -58.84
N GLY A 145 -20.38 56.96 -57.58
CA GLY A 145 -21.36 57.62 -56.71
C GLY A 145 -21.25 59.15 -56.71
N SER A 146 -22.29 59.80 -56.19
CA SER A 146 -22.30 61.24 -55.92
C SER A 146 -21.55 61.58 -54.63
N GLU A 147 -21.05 62.82 -54.53
CA GLU A 147 -20.33 63.32 -53.33
C GLU A 147 -21.17 63.18 -52.05
N ILE A 148 -22.50 63.37 -52.15
CA ILE A 148 -23.42 63.22 -51.01
C ILE A 148 -23.46 61.75 -50.54
N GLN A 149 -23.52 60.78 -51.46
CA GLN A 149 -23.54 59.36 -51.11
C GLN A 149 -22.21 58.93 -50.47
N ILE A 150 -21.08 59.45 -50.96
CA ILE A 150 -19.75 59.20 -50.37
C ILE A 150 -19.69 59.78 -48.95
N LEU A 151 -20.16 61.01 -48.74
CA LEU A 151 -20.17 61.66 -47.42
C LEU A 151 -21.07 60.91 -46.41
N MET A 152 -22.21 60.39 -46.85
CA MET A 152 -23.09 59.56 -46.01
C MET A 152 -22.39 58.26 -45.59
N LEU A 153 -21.82 57.51 -46.54
CA LEU A 153 -21.14 56.24 -46.23
C LEU A 153 -19.90 56.46 -45.33
N LEU A 154 -19.11 57.50 -45.56
CA LEU A 154 -17.95 57.84 -44.74
C LEU A 154 -18.33 58.08 -43.27
N ASN A 155 -19.44 58.77 -43.00
CA ASN A 155 -19.90 58.99 -41.63
C ASN A 155 -20.35 57.68 -40.96
N THR A 156 -20.98 56.76 -41.69
CA THR A 156 -21.32 55.43 -41.19
C THR A 156 -20.07 54.61 -40.87
N ILE A 157 -19.15 54.48 -41.82
CA ILE A 157 -17.89 53.72 -41.67
C ILE A 157 -17.07 54.24 -40.49
N ARG A 158 -16.97 55.57 -40.32
CA ARG A 158 -16.18 56.17 -39.24
C ARG A 158 -16.69 55.80 -37.85
N VAL A 159 -18.01 55.67 -37.67
CA VAL A 159 -18.61 55.21 -36.42
C VAL A 159 -18.35 53.70 -36.21
N ASP A 160 -18.41 52.90 -37.27
CA ASP A 160 -18.25 51.46 -37.18
C ASP A 160 -16.80 51.01 -36.99
N ILE A 161 -15.81 51.65 -37.63
CA ILE A 161 -14.37 51.38 -37.42
C ILE A 161 -14.01 51.50 -35.93
N SER A 162 -14.44 52.60 -35.29
CA SER A 162 -14.15 52.85 -33.87
C SER A 162 -14.75 51.78 -32.95
N LYS A 163 -15.88 51.17 -33.33
CA LYS A 163 -16.49 50.05 -32.58
C LYS A 163 -15.75 48.74 -32.82
N GLN A 164 -15.40 48.45 -34.07
CA GLN A 164 -14.71 47.21 -34.43
C GLN A 164 -13.31 47.14 -33.81
N GLU A 165 -12.53 48.23 -33.83
CA GLU A 165 -11.19 48.27 -33.22
C GLU A 165 -11.21 47.95 -31.71
N ASN A 166 -12.18 48.50 -30.97
CA ASN A 166 -12.33 48.23 -29.53
C ASN A 166 -12.75 46.78 -29.23
N ASP A 167 -13.50 46.16 -30.13
CA ASP A 167 -13.91 44.76 -29.97
C ASP A 167 -12.80 43.79 -30.39
N PHE A 168 -12.03 44.09 -31.44
CA PHE A 168 -10.89 43.26 -31.86
C PHE A 168 -9.77 43.19 -30.80
N GLN A 169 -9.58 44.24 -30.01
CA GLN A 169 -8.66 44.22 -28.87
C GLN A 169 -9.03 43.17 -27.80
N LYS A 170 -10.31 42.77 -27.70
CA LYS A 170 -10.76 41.75 -26.74
C LYS A 170 -10.36 40.33 -27.14
N PHE A 171 -10.13 40.10 -28.43
CA PHE A 171 -9.69 38.80 -28.97
C PHE A 171 -8.17 38.64 -28.99
N ASN A 172 -7.41 39.59 -28.42
CA ASN A 172 -5.95 39.50 -28.32
C ASN A 172 -5.50 39.25 -26.87
N PRO A 173 -5.83 38.08 -26.26
CA PRO A 173 -5.14 37.68 -25.05
C PRO A 173 -3.73 37.27 -25.48
N VAL A 174 -2.73 38.01 -24.98
CA VAL A 174 -1.31 37.63 -25.04
C VAL A 174 -1.21 36.12 -24.90
N ILE A 175 -0.76 35.44 -25.97
CA ILE A 175 -0.47 34.01 -25.99
C ILE A 175 0.59 33.77 -24.91
N ARG A 176 0.15 33.43 -23.70
CA ARG A 176 0.98 32.82 -22.65
C ARG A 176 0.51 31.38 -22.54
N MET A 177 1.01 30.54 -23.44
CA MET A 177 1.09 29.11 -23.24
C MET A 177 2.56 28.76 -22.98
N CYS A 178 2.90 28.70 -21.69
CA CYS A 178 3.85 27.80 -21.03
C CYS A 178 3.81 28.14 -19.54
#